data_AF-A0A6J7EUW5-F1
#
_entry.id   AF-A0A6J7EUW5-F1
#
_cell.length_a   1.000
_cell.length_b   1.000
_cell.length_c   1.000
_cell.angle_alpha   90.00
_cell.angle_beta   90.00
_cell.angle_gamma   90.00
#
_symmetry.space_group_name_H-M   'P 1'
#
loop_
_entity.id
_entity.type
_entity.pdbx_description
1 polymer ?
#
loop_
_entity_poly.entity_id
_entity_poly.type
_entity_poly.pdbx_seq_one_letter_code
_entity_poly.pdbx_strand_id
1 'polypeptide(L)'
;MRRRIEKMGMRSISLVVDITNYVMLELGQPLHAFDADKISGGLAIKRAGKSMKFTTLDGQERNLDPDDLMVWDDKKPLALAGTMGGLESEITETTSRIAVEAVRFNPIAIAKNSRRHKLSSEASRRLERSVDPSLAEFASARFVQLLTELSSAQHVETVIDGEPRYAPVVTVNPAYISQTLGIEISPSEIADRLRSVGCDVDENTFEVDPPSWRSDLLQQADFVEEVARMVGYDKIPSVLPPRPNHASLTSTQKRRRAIATMLASRGLAEVQTFPFTNQATIDSMGFVGERASTYRIANPMSEEFPLMRVHLVPGLIEVAQRNISRGAKDFGIFEMGSIFRSAQKLVPAISPELGMRPEQSVIDAITSSVPPQAYHVAGLLVGKNEAADWQGAATSYTWQDAIAYAQDILQLCNLEWSIKRSDFAPWHPGRCAELIVDGKAVAHAGELHPRVIAAYGLPERSVAFAVGLSALPDTELVRPFTVGTMPAALQDVALVVDSTVPAGDVLAALRAGAGDLLESITLFDRYDKIGDGKISLAFSLVFRAQDRTLTGPEVTTAREAAVAEAQKRTGAVLRAL
;
A
#
# COMPACT_ATOMS: atom_id res chain seq x y z
N MET A 1 -48.73 13.91 -5.29
CA MET A 1 -47.65 13.16 -5.97
C MET A 1 -46.44 14.04 -6.27
N ARG A 2 -46.51 15.01 -7.19
CA ARG A 2 -45.39 15.93 -7.58
C ARG A 2 -44.54 16.44 -6.42
N ARG A 3 -45.16 17.10 -5.42
CA ARG A 3 -44.45 17.61 -4.23
C ARG A 3 -43.68 16.54 -3.45
N ARG A 4 -44.15 15.28 -3.40
CA ARG A 4 -43.46 14.17 -2.72
C ARG A 4 -42.22 13.76 -3.50
N ILE A 5 -42.33 13.63 -4.83
CA ILE A 5 -41.22 13.31 -5.74
C ILE A 5 -40.12 14.38 -5.65
N GLU A 6 -40.51 15.66 -5.71
CA GLU A 6 -39.57 16.80 -5.60
C GLU A 6 -38.84 16.83 -4.26
N LYS A 7 -39.54 16.56 -3.15
CA LYS A 7 -38.93 16.45 -1.82
C LYS A 7 -37.94 15.29 -1.69
N MET A 8 -38.09 14.25 -2.52
CA MET A 8 -37.16 13.12 -2.59
C MET A 8 -36.07 13.32 -3.65
N GLY A 9 -35.93 14.52 -4.22
CA GLY A 9 -34.82 14.89 -5.09
C GLY A 9 -35.02 14.56 -6.58
N MET A 10 -36.23 14.20 -7.00
CA MET A 10 -36.56 13.89 -8.40
C MET A 10 -37.43 14.99 -9.02
N ARG A 11 -37.18 15.35 -10.28
CA ARG A 11 -38.01 16.33 -11.01
C ARG A 11 -39.25 15.64 -11.57
N SER A 12 -40.37 16.35 -11.58
CA SER A 12 -41.60 15.94 -12.27
C SER A 12 -41.43 16.11 -13.77
N ILE A 13 -41.74 15.08 -14.56
CA ILE A 13 -41.50 15.05 -16.01
C ILE A 13 -42.83 14.89 -16.75
N SER A 14 -43.48 13.73 -16.60
CA SER A 14 -44.77 13.40 -17.18
C SER A 14 -45.57 12.59 -16.18
N LEU A 15 -46.89 12.51 -16.35
CA LEU A 15 -47.73 11.75 -15.42
C LEU A 15 -47.26 10.31 -15.26
N VAL A 16 -46.92 9.64 -16.37
CA VAL A 16 -46.47 8.24 -16.37
C VAL A 16 -45.14 8.08 -15.63
N VAL A 17 -44.15 8.91 -15.97
CA VAL A 17 -42.82 8.87 -15.34
C VAL A 17 -42.89 9.27 -13.87
N ASP A 18 -43.79 10.19 -13.53
CA ASP A 18 -44.01 10.59 -12.14
C ASP A 18 -44.62 9.45 -11.33
N ILE A 19 -45.57 8.69 -11.89
CA ILE A 19 -46.14 7.53 -11.20
C ILE A 19 -45.09 6.43 -11.03
N THR A 20 -44.29 6.09 -12.05
CA THR A 20 -43.22 5.08 -11.88
C THR A 20 -42.22 5.50 -10.80
N ASN A 21 -41.77 6.76 -10.82
CA ASN A 21 -40.87 7.31 -9.80
C ASN A 21 -41.53 7.32 -8.41
N TYR A 22 -42.81 7.69 -8.33
CA TYR A 22 -43.54 7.74 -7.08
C TYR A 22 -43.70 6.35 -6.46
N VAL A 23 -44.11 5.35 -7.24
CA VAL A 23 -44.27 3.97 -6.75
C VAL A 23 -42.93 3.36 -6.35
N MET A 24 -41.85 3.65 -7.09
CA MET A 24 -40.50 3.28 -6.69
C MET A 24 -40.08 3.89 -5.35
N LEU A 25 -40.47 5.13 -5.07
CA LEU A 25 -40.20 5.79 -3.79
C LEU A 25 -41.12 5.29 -2.66
N GLU A 26 -42.36 4.92 -2.98
CA GLU A 26 -43.38 4.45 -2.03
C GLU A 26 -43.11 3.01 -1.59
N LEU A 27 -42.78 2.11 -2.52
CA LEU A 27 -42.63 0.67 -2.27
C LEU A 27 -41.18 0.17 -2.38
N GLY A 28 -40.28 0.93 -3.01
CA GLY A 28 -38.90 0.50 -3.24
C GLY A 28 -38.69 -0.32 -4.53
N GLN A 29 -39.74 -0.67 -5.27
CA GLN A 29 -39.65 -1.39 -6.54
C GLN A 29 -39.53 -0.42 -7.73
N PRO A 30 -38.40 -0.41 -8.46
CA PRO A 30 -38.29 0.36 -9.69
C PRO A 30 -39.24 -0.16 -10.75
N LEU A 31 -39.89 0.77 -11.44
CA LEU A 31 -40.77 0.52 -12.57
C LEU A 31 -40.25 1.25 -13.78
N HIS A 32 -40.42 0.65 -14.96
CA HIS A 32 -40.17 1.31 -16.22
C HIS A 32 -41.42 1.25 -17.09
N ALA A 33 -41.63 2.25 -17.93
CA ALA A 33 -42.79 2.33 -18.79
C ALA A 33 -42.33 2.56 -20.23
N PHE A 34 -42.71 1.65 -21.11
CA PHE A 34 -42.42 1.65 -22.53
C PHE A 34 -43.63 2.12 -23.32
N ASP A 35 -43.39 2.74 -24.47
CA ASP A 35 -44.43 2.93 -25.49
C ASP A 35 -44.76 1.58 -26.13
N ALA A 36 -45.96 1.05 -25.84
CA ALA A 36 -46.37 -0.28 -26.27
C ALA A 36 -46.47 -0.40 -27.79
N ASP A 37 -46.74 0.69 -28.50
CA ASP A 37 -46.82 0.69 -29.97
C ASP A 37 -45.45 0.61 -30.64
N LYS A 38 -44.37 0.85 -29.87
CA LYS A 38 -42.98 0.72 -30.34
C LYS A 38 -42.35 -0.65 -30.05
N ILE A 39 -43.04 -1.53 -29.32
CA ILE A 39 -42.59 -2.89 -29.01
C ILE A 39 -42.99 -3.83 -30.15
N SER A 40 -42.03 -4.54 -30.73
CA SER A 40 -42.32 -5.61 -31.70
C SER A 40 -42.45 -6.96 -31.00
N GLY A 41 -43.69 -7.44 -30.84
CA GLY A 41 -43.95 -8.77 -30.28
C GLY A 41 -43.94 -8.77 -28.74
N GLY A 42 -43.14 -9.64 -28.13
CA GLY A 42 -43.04 -9.78 -26.67
C GLY A 42 -41.85 -9.07 -26.06
N LEU A 43 -41.76 -9.07 -24.72
CA LEU A 43 -40.56 -8.65 -23.98
C LEU A 43 -39.79 -9.88 -23.50
N ALA A 44 -38.47 -9.86 -23.63
CA ALA A 44 -37.60 -10.93 -23.14
C ALA A 44 -36.35 -10.37 -22.46
N ILE A 45 -35.97 -10.96 -21.33
CA ILE A 45 -34.74 -10.59 -20.62
C ILE A 45 -33.61 -11.49 -21.11
N LYS A 46 -32.65 -10.92 -21.83
CA LYS A 46 -31.52 -11.65 -22.43
C LYS A 46 -30.23 -10.88 -22.26
N ARG A 47 -29.10 -11.58 -22.28
CA ARG A 47 -27.79 -10.92 -22.38
C ARG A 47 -27.60 -10.33 -23.77
N ALA A 48 -26.77 -9.29 -23.89
CA ALA A 48 -26.42 -8.72 -25.19
C ALA A 48 -25.77 -9.75 -26.13
N GLY A 49 -25.00 -10.71 -25.58
CA GLY A 49 -24.41 -11.84 -26.30
C GLY A 49 -23.24 -11.49 -27.23
N LYS A 50 -23.14 -10.23 -27.64
CA LYS A 50 -22.03 -9.64 -28.40
C LYS A 50 -21.89 -8.16 -28.03
N SER A 51 -20.74 -7.58 -28.35
CA SER A 51 -20.58 -6.13 -28.21
C SER A 51 -21.38 -5.41 -29.30
N MET A 52 -22.24 -4.48 -28.91
CA MET A 52 -23.05 -3.68 -29.82
C MET A 52 -23.32 -2.30 -29.24
N LYS A 53 -23.64 -1.33 -30.10
CA LYS A 53 -23.99 0.02 -29.71
C LYS A 53 -25.45 0.11 -29.29
N PHE A 54 -25.73 0.88 -28.24
CA PHE A 54 -27.07 1.11 -27.72
C PHE A 54 -27.20 2.53 -27.17
N THR A 55 -28.24 3.26 -27.57
CA THR A 55 -28.48 4.64 -27.14
C THR A 55 -29.54 4.65 -26.04
N THR A 56 -29.19 5.19 -24.87
CA THR A 56 -30.14 5.29 -23.75
C THR A 56 -30.88 6.63 -23.74
N LEU A 57 -31.86 6.78 -22.85
CA LEU A 57 -32.72 7.98 -22.71
C LEU A 57 -31.95 9.30 -22.54
N ASP A 58 -30.73 9.27 -22.04
CA ASP A 58 -29.88 10.47 -21.94
C ASP A 58 -29.24 10.92 -23.27
N GLY A 59 -29.55 10.23 -24.37
CA GLY A 59 -29.02 10.49 -25.70
C GLY A 59 -27.58 10.02 -25.91
N GLN A 60 -26.94 9.37 -24.93
CA GLN A 60 -25.58 8.86 -25.07
C GLN A 60 -25.57 7.44 -25.66
N GLU A 61 -24.74 7.25 -26.68
CA GLU A 61 -24.43 5.93 -27.26
C GLU A 61 -23.44 5.18 -26.37
N ARG A 62 -23.79 3.95 -25.99
CA ARG A 62 -23.00 3.07 -25.14
C ARG A 62 -22.61 1.80 -25.89
N ASN A 63 -21.38 1.35 -25.67
CA ASN A 63 -20.90 0.07 -26.17
C ASN A 63 -21.23 -1.01 -25.15
N LEU A 64 -22.25 -1.82 -25.45
CA LEU A 64 -22.61 -2.97 -24.64
C LEU A 64 -21.50 -4.03 -24.66
N ASP A 65 -21.36 -4.70 -23.54
CA ASP A 65 -20.54 -5.88 -23.35
C ASP A 65 -21.42 -7.14 -23.48
N PRO A 66 -20.90 -8.26 -24.00
CA PRO A 66 -21.69 -9.48 -24.20
C PRO A 66 -22.43 -9.96 -22.95
N ASP A 67 -21.90 -9.69 -21.75
CA ASP A 67 -22.50 -10.10 -20.50
C ASP A 67 -23.59 -9.16 -19.97
N ASP A 68 -23.77 -7.98 -20.58
CA ASP A 68 -24.76 -7.00 -20.13
C ASP A 68 -26.18 -7.57 -20.23
N LEU A 69 -26.93 -7.46 -19.14
CA LEU A 69 -28.33 -7.86 -19.10
C LEU A 69 -29.19 -6.78 -19.78
N MET A 70 -30.02 -7.17 -20.72
CA MET A 70 -30.83 -6.30 -21.55
C MET A 70 -32.30 -6.75 -21.54
N VAL A 71 -33.20 -5.79 -21.76
CA VAL A 71 -34.60 -6.05 -22.09
C VAL A 71 -34.73 -5.95 -23.60
N TRP A 72 -35.22 -7.01 -24.23
CA TRP A 72 -35.37 -7.14 -25.68
C TRP A 72 -36.83 -7.21 -26.08
N ASP A 73 -37.15 -6.70 -27.26
CA ASP A 73 -38.29 -7.20 -28.02
C ASP A 73 -37.87 -8.33 -28.97
N ASP A 74 -38.75 -8.80 -29.84
CA ASP A 74 -38.44 -9.88 -30.77
C ASP A 74 -37.36 -9.51 -31.82
N LYS A 75 -37.05 -8.21 -31.98
CA LYS A 75 -36.16 -7.69 -33.02
C LYS A 75 -34.92 -6.97 -32.50
N LYS A 76 -35.01 -6.24 -31.38
CA LYS A 76 -34.00 -5.28 -30.91
C LYS A 76 -33.99 -5.11 -29.39
N PRO A 77 -32.87 -4.64 -28.81
CA PRO A 77 -32.83 -4.26 -27.40
C PRO A 77 -33.62 -2.97 -27.16
N LEU A 78 -34.38 -2.93 -26.06
CA LEU A 78 -35.22 -1.81 -25.65
C LEU A 78 -34.70 -1.08 -24.42
N ALA A 79 -34.02 -1.75 -23.49
CA ALA A 79 -33.47 -1.13 -22.29
C ALA A 79 -32.25 -1.88 -21.77
N LEU A 80 -31.34 -1.14 -21.12
CA LEU A 80 -30.30 -1.74 -20.29
C LEU A 80 -30.97 -2.14 -18.96
N ALA A 81 -31.11 -3.45 -18.74
CA ALA A 81 -31.94 -3.99 -17.68
C ALA A 81 -31.60 -3.38 -16.32
N GLY A 82 -32.62 -2.98 -15.57
CA GLY A 82 -32.49 -2.43 -14.21
C GLY A 82 -31.62 -1.19 -14.05
N THR A 83 -31.30 -0.48 -15.14
CA THR A 83 -30.44 0.72 -15.11
C THR A 83 -31.06 1.89 -15.86
N MET A 84 -31.28 1.76 -17.17
CA MET A 84 -31.82 2.86 -17.98
C MET A 84 -32.53 2.34 -19.23
N GLY A 85 -33.67 2.96 -19.56
CA GLY A 85 -34.40 2.70 -20.80
C GLY A 85 -33.61 3.13 -22.05
N GLY A 86 -34.00 2.56 -23.19
CA GLY A 86 -33.54 2.99 -24.50
C GLY A 86 -34.30 4.22 -24.99
N LEU A 87 -33.67 5.01 -25.85
CA LEU A 87 -34.30 6.20 -26.43
C LEU A 87 -35.47 5.83 -27.38
N GLU A 88 -35.35 4.71 -28.10
CA GLU A 88 -36.34 4.33 -29.13
C GLU A 88 -37.68 3.86 -28.55
N SER A 89 -37.70 3.38 -27.29
CA SER A 89 -38.89 2.87 -26.61
C SER A 89 -39.49 3.85 -25.59
N GLU A 90 -38.97 5.09 -25.55
CA GLU A 90 -39.39 6.14 -24.65
C GLU A 90 -40.85 6.57 -24.88
N ILE A 91 -41.52 6.93 -23.78
CA ILE A 91 -42.84 7.56 -23.78
C ILE A 91 -42.72 9.01 -24.22
N THR A 92 -43.53 9.37 -25.21
CA THR A 92 -43.58 10.70 -25.82
C THR A 92 -44.96 11.32 -25.68
N GLU A 93 -45.13 12.57 -26.09
CA GLU A 93 -46.45 13.24 -26.08
C GLU A 93 -47.49 12.54 -26.96
N THR A 94 -47.06 11.74 -27.93
CA THR A 94 -47.95 10.98 -28.84
C THR A 94 -48.30 9.58 -28.34
N THR A 95 -47.73 9.12 -27.23
CA THR A 95 -47.90 7.76 -26.73
C THR A 95 -49.31 7.55 -26.17
N SER A 96 -50.06 6.61 -26.75
CA SER A 96 -51.42 6.26 -26.32
C SER A 96 -51.53 4.92 -25.60
N ARG A 97 -50.55 4.03 -25.76
CA ARG A 97 -50.54 2.68 -25.16
C ARG A 97 -49.22 2.49 -24.41
N ILE A 98 -49.32 2.05 -23.16
CA ILE A 98 -48.17 1.96 -22.24
C ILE A 98 -48.01 0.51 -21.80
N ALA A 99 -46.80 -0.01 -21.92
CA ALA A 99 -46.40 -1.28 -21.30
C ALA A 99 -45.53 -0.99 -20.08
N VAL A 100 -45.90 -1.52 -18.92
CA VAL A 100 -45.19 -1.27 -17.65
C VAL A 100 -44.36 -2.48 -17.29
N GLU A 101 -43.08 -2.28 -17.10
CA GLU A 101 -42.13 -3.26 -16.61
C GLU A 101 -41.98 -3.14 -15.10
N ALA A 102 -42.27 -4.23 -14.39
CA ALA A 102 -41.97 -4.44 -12.98
C ALA A 102 -41.20 -5.75 -12.84
N VAL A 103 -39.88 -5.67 -12.72
CA VAL A 103 -39.01 -6.87 -12.75
C VAL A 103 -38.02 -6.84 -11.60
N ARG A 104 -37.82 -8.00 -10.97
CA ARG A 104 -36.74 -8.24 -10.01
C ARG A 104 -35.54 -8.88 -10.73
N PHE A 105 -34.55 -8.06 -11.03
CA PHE A 105 -33.33 -8.52 -11.70
C PHE A 105 -32.32 -9.16 -10.74
N ASN A 106 -31.34 -9.89 -11.28
CA ASN A 106 -30.20 -10.38 -10.50
C ASN A 106 -29.33 -9.20 -10.02
N PRO A 107 -29.14 -9.00 -8.69
CA PRO A 107 -28.43 -7.82 -8.17
C PRO A 107 -26.98 -7.68 -8.68
N ILE A 108 -26.28 -8.80 -8.85
CA ILE A 108 -24.89 -8.81 -9.34
C ILE A 108 -24.83 -8.39 -10.81
N ALA A 109 -25.79 -8.83 -11.64
CA ALA A 109 -25.86 -8.43 -13.04
C ALA A 109 -26.13 -6.92 -13.16
N ILE A 110 -27.04 -6.38 -12.34
CA ILE A 110 -27.32 -4.93 -12.33
C ILE A 110 -26.11 -4.13 -11.84
N ALA A 111 -25.42 -4.59 -10.78
CA ALA A 111 -24.21 -3.95 -10.30
C ALA A 111 -23.11 -3.90 -11.38
N LYS A 112 -22.95 -4.98 -12.16
CA LYS A 112 -22.03 -5.05 -13.30
C LYS A 112 -22.42 -4.06 -14.39
N ASN A 113 -23.69 -4.06 -14.84
CA ASN A 113 -24.21 -3.12 -15.83
C ASN A 113 -23.97 -1.66 -15.39
N SER A 114 -24.40 -1.32 -14.17
CA SER A 114 -24.29 0.01 -13.55
C SER A 114 -22.84 0.52 -13.52
N ARG A 115 -21.90 -0.29 -13.02
CA ARG A 115 -20.48 0.09 -12.89
C ARG A 115 -19.77 0.17 -14.23
N ARG A 116 -20.02 -0.78 -15.13
CA ARG A 116 -19.41 -0.83 -16.47
C ARG A 116 -19.78 0.39 -17.30
N HIS A 117 -21.05 0.78 -17.27
CA HIS A 117 -21.58 1.93 -18.02
C HIS A 117 -21.55 3.23 -17.23
N LYS A 118 -21.01 3.22 -16.00
CA LYS A 118 -20.95 4.38 -15.09
C LYS A 118 -22.32 5.03 -14.86
N LEU A 119 -23.37 4.21 -14.80
CA LEU A 119 -24.78 4.62 -14.68
C LEU A 119 -25.36 4.28 -13.31
N SER A 120 -25.21 5.21 -12.36
CA SER A 120 -25.79 5.10 -11.01
C SER A 120 -27.18 5.75 -10.96
N SER A 121 -28.17 5.06 -11.53
CA SER A 121 -29.58 5.46 -11.52
C SER A 121 -30.29 5.10 -10.20
N GLU A 122 -31.45 5.70 -9.93
CA GLU A 122 -32.28 5.33 -8.77
C GLU A 122 -32.78 3.88 -8.84
N ALA A 123 -33.01 3.37 -10.05
CA ALA A 123 -33.39 1.98 -10.28
C ALA A 123 -32.22 1.04 -9.98
N SER A 124 -31.04 1.31 -10.54
CA SER A 124 -29.86 0.45 -10.39
C SER A 124 -29.38 0.37 -8.95
N ARG A 125 -29.40 1.48 -8.21
CA ARG A 125 -29.07 1.51 -6.77
C ARG A 125 -29.96 0.63 -5.90
N ARG A 126 -31.23 0.46 -6.25
CA ARG A 126 -32.18 -0.40 -5.53
C ARG A 126 -32.01 -1.85 -5.95
N LEU A 127 -32.04 -2.10 -7.25
CA LEU A 127 -31.94 -3.46 -7.81
C LEU A 127 -30.60 -4.13 -7.52
N GLU A 128 -29.49 -3.39 -7.47
CA GLU A 128 -28.18 -3.94 -7.10
C GLU A 128 -28.08 -4.32 -5.61
N ARG A 129 -28.97 -3.79 -4.76
CA ARG A 129 -29.07 -4.09 -3.32
C ARG A 129 -30.14 -5.12 -3.00
N SER A 130 -30.69 -5.77 -4.03
CA SER A 130 -31.86 -6.63 -3.95
C SER A 130 -33.13 -5.85 -3.62
N VAL A 131 -34.17 -6.12 -4.39
CA VAL A 131 -35.54 -5.66 -4.12
C VAL A 131 -36.36 -6.88 -3.75
N ASP A 132 -37.34 -6.68 -2.87
CA ASP A 132 -38.26 -7.71 -2.41
C ASP A 132 -38.88 -8.46 -3.62
N PRO A 133 -38.71 -9.79 -3.70
CA PRO A 133 -39.25 -10.61 -4.78
C PRO A 133 -40.77 -10.53 -4.95
N SER A 134 -41.52 -10.21 -3.89
CA SER A 134 -42.98 -10.15 -3.91
C SER A 134 -43.53 -8.84 -4.50
N LEU A 135 -42.72 -7.77 -4.54
CA LEU A 135 -43.21 -6.42 -4.83
C LEU A 135 -43.51 -6.14 -6.31
N ALA A 136 -43.02 -6.95 -7.25
CA ALA A 136 -43.20 -6.67 -8.69
C ALA A 136 -44.69 -6.59 -9.08
N GLU A 137 -45.51 -7.52 -8.59
CA GLU A 137 -46.94 -7.56 -8.85
C GLU A 137 -47.68 -6.42 -8.13
N PHE A 138 -47.38 -6.19 -6.84
CA PHE A 138 -48.00 -5.11 -6.07
C PHE A 138 -47.67 -3.72 -6.64
N ALA A 139 -46.42 -3.51 -7.06
CA ALA A 139 -45.97 -2.24 -7.63
C ALA A 139 -46.60 -1.97 -9.00
N SER A 140 -46.75 -2.99 -9.85
CA SER A 140 -47.44 -2.83 -11.14
C SER A 140 -48.92 -2.55 -10.96
N ALA A 141 -49.60 -3.24 -10.04
CA ALA A 141 -51.00 -2.97 -9.69
C ALA A 141 -51.17 -1.55 -9.12
N ARG A 142 -50.26 -1.11 -8.23
CA ARG A 142 -50.26 0.24 -7.66
C ARG A 142 -50.06 1.31 -8.74
N PHE A 143 -49.19 1.05 -9.71
CA PHE A 143 -49.00 1.93 -10.86
C PHE A 143 -50.30 2.05 -11.68
N VAL A 144 -50.94 0.92 -12.01
CA VAL A 144 -52.19 0.88 -12.77
C VAL A 144 -53.31 1.63 -12.04
N GLN A 145 -53.42 1.43 -10.72
CA GLN A 145 -54.37 2.15 -9.87
C GLN A 145 -54.18 3.66 -10.00
N LEU A 146 -52.97 4.16 -9.74
CA LEU A 146 -52.68 5.60 -9.79
C LEU A 146 -52.85 6.19 -11.18
N LEU A 147 -52.50 5.44 -12.23
CA LEU A 147 -52.66 5.90 -13.61
C LEU A 147 -54.14 6.02 -13.99
N THR A 148 -54.96 5.04 -13.61
CA THR A 148 -56.42 5.05 -13.87
C THR A 148 -57.14 6.11 -13.05
N GLU A 149 -56.69 6.39 -11.82
CA GLU A 149 -57.26 7.46 -10.98
C GLU A 149 -56.93 8.86 -11.50
N LEU A 150 -55.74 9.05 -12.11
CA LEU A 150 -55.23 10.37 -12.50
C LEU A 150 -55.33 10.65 -14.01
N SER A 151 -55.84 9.69 -14.81
CA SER A 151 -55.99 9.83 -16.25
C SER A 151 -57.20 9.05 -16.78
N SER A 152 -57.46 9.11 -18.08
CA SER A 152 -58.47 8.29 -18.76
C SER A 152 -57.97 6.91 -19.21
N ALA A 153 -56.77 6.50 -18.78
CA ALA A 153 -56.22 5.21 -19.13
C ALA A 153 -57.05 4.07 -18.54
N GLN A 154 -57.12 2.94 -19.24
CA GLN A 154 -57.77 1.72 -18.78
C GLN A 154 -56.75 0.59 -18.74
N HIS A 155 -56.83 -0.24 -17.71
CA HIS A 155 -56.07 -1.48 -17.65
C HIS A 155 -56.60 -2.47 -18.67
N VAL A 156 -55.70 -3.12 -19.40
CA VAL A 156 -56.04 -4.11 -20.43
C VAL A 156 -55.71 -5.50 -19.94
N GLU A 157 -54.45 -5.74 -19.59
CA GLU A 157 -53.94 -7.06 -19.23
C GLU A 157 -52.73 -6.96 -18.30
N THR A 158 -52.46 -8.05 -17.57
CA THR A 158 -51.25 -8.24 -16.77
C THR A 158 -50.64 -9.57 -17.17
N VAL A 159 -49.34 -9.57 -17.49
CA VAL A 159 -48.57 -10.77 -17.81
C VAL A 159 -47.56 -11.00 -16.71
N ILE A 160 -47.53 -12.23 -16.17
CA ILE A 160 -46.59 -12.66 -15.13
C ILE A 160 -45.72 -13.75 -15.74
N ASP A 161 -44.41 -13.58 -15.66
CA ASP A 161 -43.41 -14.57 -16.08
C ASP A 161 -42.30 -14.68 -15.02
N GLY A 162 -41.96 -15.93 -14.66
CA GLY A 162 -41.02 -16.27 -13.60
C GLY A 162 -41.63 -16.41 -12.20
N GLU A 163 -40.83 -16.94 -11.28
CA GLU A 163 -41.21 -17.23 -9.89
C GLU A 163 -40.34 -16.41 -8.91
N PRO A 164 -40.92 -15.90 -7.80
CA PRO A 164 -40.16 -15.21 -6.78
C PRO A 164 -39.17 -16.18 -6.09
N ARG A 165 -37.98 -15.67 -5.77
CA ARG A 165 -36.94 -16.42 -5.06
C ARG A 165 -36.71 -15.80 -3.70
N TYR A 166 -37.18 -16.47 -2.66
CA TYR A 166 -37.06 -16.05 -1.27
C TYR A 166 -35.75 -16.52 -0.65
N ALA A 167 -35.38 -15.90 0.47
CA ALA A 167 -34.29 -16.37 1.31
C ALA A 167 -34.67 -17.73 1.95
N PRO A 168 -33.70 -18.63 2.21
CA PRO A 168 -34.00 -19.90 2.85
C PRO A 168 -34.36 -19.71 4.32
N VAL A 169 -35.15 -20.64 4.86
CA VAL A 169 -35.34 -20.78 6.31
C VAL A 169 -34.01 -21.21 6.94
N VAL A 170 -33.63 -20.56 8.03
CA VAL A 170 -32.36 -20.81 8.72
C VAL A 170 -32.63 -21.27 10.15
N THR A 171 -32.05 -22.40 10.54
CA THR A 171 -32.04 -22.82 11.93
C THR A 171 -31.01 -22.00 12.70
N VAL A 172 -31.46 -21.28 13.73
CA VAL A 172 -30.61 -20.39 14.53
C VAL A 172 -30.46 -20.97 15.93
N ASN A 173 -29.24 -21.02 16.47
CA ASN A 173 -29.04 -21.41 17.86
C ASN A 173 -29.12 -20.16 18.76
N PRO A 174 -30.11 -20.03 19.67
CA PRO A 174 -30.21 -18.88 20.57
C PRO A 174 -28.97 -18.71 21.46
N ALA A 175 -28.34 -19.82 21.86
CA ALA A 175 -27.12 -19.78 22.67
C ALA A 175 -25.94 -19.18 21.89
N TYR A 176 -25.87 -19.39 20.57
CA TYR A 176 -24.85 -18.78 19.71
C TYR A 176 -24.98 -17.25 19.71
N ILE A 177 -26.21 -16.71 19.69
CA ILE A 177 -26.45 -15.27 19.74
C ILE A 177 -25.97 -14.68 21.07
N SER A 178 -26.42 -15.24 22.19
CA SER A 178 -26.03 -14.75 23.51
C SER A 178 -24.51 -14.86 23.74
N GLN A 179 -23.88 -15.95 23.28
CA GLN A 179 -22.43 -16.12 23.35
C GLN A 179 -21.67 -15.11 22.49
N THR A 180 -22.15 -14.84 21.27
CA THR A 180 -21.49 -13.90 20.34
C THR A 180 -21.60 -12.46 20.83
N LEU A 181 -22.74 -12.08 21.42
CA LEU A 181 -22.95 -10.75 21.98
C LEU A 181 -22.30 -10.56 23.36
N GLY A 182 -22.04 -11.65 24.08
CA GLY A 182 -21.55 -11.58 25.46
C GLY A 182 -22.60 -11.01 26.44
N ILE A 183 -23.88 -11.10 26.09
CA ILE A 183 -25.02 -10.73 26.93
C ILE A 183 -25.92 -11.96 27.06
N GLU A 184 -26.39 -12.24 28.26
CA GLU A 184 -27.45 -13.23 28.45
C GLU A 184 -28.79 -12.66 27.98
N ILE A 185 -29.29 -13.17 26.85
CA ILE A 185 -30.60 -12.85 26.31
C ILE A 185 -31.44 -14.12 26.31
N SER A 186 -32.68 -14.02 26.78
CA SER A 186 -33.60 -15.16 26.78
C SER A 186 -34.00 -15.55 25.35
N PRO A 187 -34.22 -16.85 25.04
CA PRO A 187 -34.65 -17.27 23.70
C PRO A 187 -35.97 -16.62 23.24
N SER A 188 -36.90 -16.37 24.17
CA SER A 188 -38.16 -15.66 23.89
C SER A 188 -37.92 -14.20 23.49
N GLU A 189 -37.01 -13.50 24.16
CA GLU A 189 -36.67 -12.12 23.80
C GLU A 189 -35.96 -12.04 22.44
N ILE A 190 -35.13 -13.04 22.10
CA ILE A 190 -34.54 -13.18 20.77
C ILE A 190 -35.63 -13.34 19.72
N ALA A 191 -36.59 -14.24 19.94
CA ALA A 191 -37.71 -14.46 19.02
C ALA A 191 -38.55 -13.20 18.83
N ASP A 192 -38.87 -12.47 19.89
CA ASP A 192 -39.63 -11.21 19.83
C ASP A 192 -38.91 -10.14 19.01
N ARG A 193 -37.59 -10.03 19.18
CA ARG A 193 -36.76 -9.09 18.39
C ARG A 193 -36.73 -9.47 16.92
N LEU A 194 -36.58 -10.75 16.59
CA LEU A 194 -36.60 -11.23 15.20
C LEU A 194 -37.98 -11.06 14.55
N ARG A 195 -39.07 -11.31 15.29
CA ARG A 195 -40.44 -11.04 14.83
C ARG A 195 -40.68 -9.57 14.53
N SER A 196 -40.10 -8.67 15.34
CA SER A 196 -40.21 -7.21 15.09
C SER A 196 -39.53 -6.77 13.78
N VAL A 197 -38.55 -7.53 13.30
CA VAL A 197 -37.88 -7.33 12.00
C VAL A 197 -38.70 -7.88 10.84
N GLY A 198 -39.70 -8.72 11.13
CA GLY A 198 -40.58 -9.37 10.17
C GLY A 198 -40.31 -10.85 9.96
N CYS A 199 -39.42 -11.47 10.74
CA CYS A 199 -39.17 -12.91 10.64
C CYS A 199 -40.29 -13.72 11.30
N ASP A 200 -40.65 -14.86 10.71
CA ASP A 200 -41.41 -15.89 11.42
C ASP A 200 -40.44 -16.79 12.20
N VAL A 201 -40.79 -17.14 13.43
CA VAL A 201 -39.90 -17.87 14.35
C VAL A 201 -40.68 -18.96 15.06
N ASP A 202 -40.32 -20.22 14.80
CA ASP A 202 -40.77 -21.36 15.60
C ASP A 202 -39.89 -21.49 16.85
N GLU A 203 -40.42 -21.19 18.02
CA GLU A 203 -39.67 -21.23 19.29
C GLU A 203 -39.27 -22.65 19.73
N ASN A 204 -39.87 -23.71 19.16
CA ASN A 204 -39.52 -25.09 19.52
C ASN A 204 -38.24 -25.55 18.81
N THR A 205 -38.12 -25.21 17.52
CA THR A 205 -37.02 -25.63 16.65
C THR A 205 -36.00 -24.51 16.42
N PHE A 206 -36.37 -23.27 16.71
CA PHE A 206 -35.67 -22.04 16.30
C PHE A 206 -35.34 -22.01 14.80
N GLU A 207 -36.25 -22.54 13.98
CA GLU A 207 -36.30 -22.25 12.56
C GLU A 207 -36.84 -20.84 12.35
N VAL A 208 -36.05 -20.01 11.67
CA VAL A 208 -36.36 -18.61 11.40
C VAL A 208 -36.57 -18.44 9.89
N ASP A 209 -37.77 -18.03 9.50
CA ASP A 209 -38.11 -17.66 8.13
C ASP A 209 -38.02 -16.13 7.98
N PRO A 210 -37.00 -15.61 7.27
CA PRO A 210 -36.83 -14.17 7.10
C PRO A 210 -37.86 -13.59 6.13
N PRO A 211 -38.30 -12.33 6.31
CA PRO A 211 -39.25 -11.70 5.40
C PRO A 211 -38.64 -11.50 4.01
N SER A 212 -39.48 -11.46 2.97
CA SER A 212 -39.08 -11.39 1.57
C SER A 212 -38.19 -10.19 1.21
N TRP A 213 -38.34 -9.05 1.90
CA TRP A 213 -37.51 -7.85 1.69
C TRP A 213 -36.11 -7.93 2.33
N ARG A 214 -35.83 -8.93 3.19
CA ARG A 214 -34.54 -9.12 3.87
C ARG A 214 -33.72 -10.24 3.23
N SER A 215 -33.19 -9.98 2.04
CA SER A 215 -32.33 -10.94 1.33
C SER A 215 -30.93 -11.10 1.93
N ASP A 216 -30.60 -10.31 2.94
CA ASP A 216 -29.34 -10.31 3.68
C ASP A 216 -29.31 -11.32 4.85
N LEU A 217 -30.45 -11.81 5.30
CA LEU A 217 -30.55 -12.79 6.39
C LEU A 217 -30.36 -14.22 5.86
N LEU A 218 -29.11 -14.69 5.80
CA LEU A 218 -28.74 -15.98 5.19
C LEU A 218 -28.03 -16.94 6.15
N GLN A 219 -27.40 -16.42 7.19
CA GLN A 219 -26.57 -17.17 8.14
C GLN A 219 -26.87 -16.71 9.58
N GLN A 220 -26.50 -17.54 10.55
CA GLN A 220 -26.71 -17.23 11.98
C GLN A 220 -26.12 -15.87 12.39
N ALA A 221 -24.97 -15.48 11.82
CA ALA A 221 -24.34 -14.19 12.10
C ALA A 221 -25.21 -12.98 11.72
N ASP A 222 -26.02 -13.10 10.66
CA ASP A 222 -26.90 -12.02 10.22
C ASP A 222 -28.02 -11.79 11.25
N PHE A 223 -28.56 -12.87 11.83
CA PHE A 223 -29.53 -12.79 12.91
C PHE A 223 -28.92 -12.26 14.22
N VAL A 224 -27.64 -12.55 14.48
CA VAL A 224 -26.90 -11.95 15.61
C VAL A 224 -26.86 -10.43 15.46
N GLU A 225 -26.54 -9.92 14.26
CA GLU A 225 -26.53 -8.48 13.99
C GLU A 225 -27.90 -7.84 14.24
N GLU A 226 -28.98 -8.46 13.77
CA GLU A 226 -30.34 -7.94 13.98
C GLU A 226 -30.71 -7.86 15.47
N VAL A 227 -30.42 -8.92 16.23
CA VAL A 227 -30.67 -8.92 17.67
C VAL A 227 -29.80 -7.86 18.36
N ALA A 228 -28.51 -7.76 18.00
CA ALA A 228 -27.59 -6.78 18.55
C ALA A 228 -28.07 -5.34 18.33
N ARG A 229 -28.51 -5.03 17.10
CA ARG A 229 -29.01 -3.71 16.71
C ARG A 229 -30.28 -3.34 17.48
N MET A 230 -31.17 -4.31 17.69
CA MET A 230 -32.42 -4.10 18.44
C MET A 230 -32.18 -3.99 19.96
N VAL A 231 -31.21 -4.70 20.50
CA VAL A 231 -30.80 -4.56 21.91
C VAL A 231 -30.17 -3.19 22.15
N GLY A 232 -29.33 -2.75 21.20
CA GLY A 232 -28.52 -1.55 21.26
C GLY A 232 -27.06 -1.91 21.51
N TYR A 233 -26.15 -1.49 20.62
CA TYR A 233 -24.72 -1.78 20.72
C TYR A 233 -24.09 -1.19 21.98
N ASP A 234 -24.68 -0.12 22.51
CA ASP A 234 -24.29 0.55 23.76
C ASP A 234 -24.44 -0.33 25.00
N LYS A 235 -25.32 -1.34 24.94
CA LYS A 235 -25.55 -2.28 26.04
C LYS A 235 -24.60 -3.48 26.05
N ILE A 236 -23.82 -3.65 24.97
CA ILE A 236 -22.83 -4.73 24.88
C ILE A 236 -21.63 -4.36 25.77
N PRO A 237 -21.28 -5.20 26.77
CA PRO A 237 -20.21 -4.87 27.70
C PRO A 237 -18.85 -4.89 27.01
N SER A 238 -18.00 -3.92 27.33
CA SER A 238 -16.61 -3.92 26.88
C SER A 238 -15.78 -4.85 27.77
N VAL A 239 -15.64 -6.10 27.33
CA VAL A 239 -14.84 -7.12 28.04
C VAL A 239 -13.53 -7.34 27.29
N LEU A 240 -12.40 -7.17 27.97
CA LEU A 240 -11.10 -7.48 27.39
C LEU A 240 -10.96 -8.99 27.18
N PRO A 241 -10.64 -9.47 25.95
CA PRO A 241 -10.48 -10.89 25.71
C PRO A 241 -9.26 -11.44 26.46
N PRO A 242 -9.34 -12.66 27.03
CA PRO A 242 -8.18 -13.29 27.64
C PRO A 242 -7.13 -13.57 26.55
N ARG A 243 -5.91 -13.04 26.72
CA ARG A 243 -4.81 -13.24 25.78
C ARG A 243 -3.87 -14.32 26.31
N PRO A 244 -3.81 -15.53 25.72
CA PRO A 244 -3.02 -16.64 26.25
C PRO A 244 -1.51 -16.42 26.11
N ASN A 245 -1.06 -15.65 25.12
CA ASN A 245 0.37 -15.38 24.87
C ASN A 245 0.63 -13.87 24.72
N HIS A 246 1.76 -13.40 25.25
CA HIS A 246 2.25 -12.07 24.94
C HIS A 246 2.86 -12.06 23.53
N ALA A 247 2.31 -11.25 22.63
CA ALA A 247 3.01 -10.97 21.38
C ALA A 247 4.24 -10.11 21.68
N SER A 248 5.42 -10.56 21.28
CA SER A 248 6.66 -9.78 21.37
C SER A 248 7.01 -9.19 20.00
N LEU A 249 7.71 -8.06 20.02
CA LEU A 249 8.22 -7.48 18.78
C LEU A 249 9.26 -8.41 18.15
N THR A 250 9.16 -8.61 16.83
CA THR A 250 10.16 -9.36 16.07
C THR A 250 11.51 -8.63 16.08
N SER A 251 12.60 -9.35 15.81
CA SER A 251 13.94 -8.76 15.65
C SER A 251 13.93 -7.62 14.63
N THR A 252 13.29 -7.82 13.48
CA THR A 252 13.15 -6.81 12.42
C THR A 252 12.39 -5.58 12.90
N GLN A 253 11.32 -5.74 13.67
CA GLN A 253 10.55 -4.60 14.21
C GLN A 253 11.37 -3.80 15.23
N LYS A 254 12.09 -4.48 16.13
CA LYS A 254 13.00 -3.84 17.09
C LYS A 254 14.11 -3.07 16.38
N ARG A 255 14.73 -3.70 15.37
CA ARG A 255 15.77 -3.08 14.52
C ARG A 255 15.27 -1.80 13.86
N ARG A 256 14.09 -1.82 13.24
CA ARG A 256 13.51 -0.64 12.58
C ARG A 256 13.31 0.51 13.57
N ARG A 257 12.73 0.23 14.73
CA ARG A 257 12.51 1.25 15.78
C ARG A 257 13.83 1.82 16.30
N ALA A 258 14.83 0.96 16.53
CA ALA A 258 16.15 1.41 17.00
C ALA A 258 16.82 2.34 15.97
N ILE A 259 16.78 1.98 14.69
CA ILE A 259 17.32 2.81 13.60
C ILE A 259 16.59 4.16 13.53
N ALA A 260 15.26 4.16 13.56
CA ALA A 260 14.47 5.39 13.53
C ALA A 260 14.81 6.32 14.72
N THR A 261 14.87 5.77 15.94
CA THR A 261 15.25 6.53 17.14
C THR A 261 16.66 7.09 17.03
N MET A 262 17.62 6.30 16.53
CA MET A 262 19.00 6.74 16.34
C MET A 262 19.09 7.92 15.36
N LEU A 263 18.45 7.81 14.18
CA LEU A 263 18.45 8.88 13.18
C LEU A 263 17.76 10.15 13.71
N ALA A 264 16.65 10.01 14.41
CA ALA A 264 15.96 11.13 15.06
C ALA A 264 16.82 11.79 16.14
N SER A 265 17.52 11.01 16.98
CA SER A 265 18.41 11.55 18.01
C SER A 265 19.61 12.31 17.44
N ARG A 266 19.98 12.03 16.18
CA ARG A 266 21.03 12.74 15.45
C ARG A 266 20.50 13.93 14.63
N GLY A 267 19.23 14.30 14.81
CA GLY A 267 18.66 15.51 14.23
C GLY A 267 17.99 15.33 12.87
N LEU A 268 17.82 14.10 12.36
CA LEU A 268 17.06 13.89 11.13
C LEU A 268 15.57 13.79 11.43
N ALA A 269 14.74 14.43 10.60
CA ALA A 269 13.29 14.33 10.67
C ALA A 269 12.76 13.20 9.76
N GLU A 270 11.90 12.34 10.28
CA GLU A 270 11.24 11.31 9.48
C GLU A 270 10.17 11.93 8.57
N VAL A 271 10.15 11.53 7.30
CA VAL A 271 9.14 11.94 6.31
C VAL A 271 8.53 10.71 5.65
N GLN A 272 7.29 10.84 5.20
CA GLN A 272 6.59 9.81 4.43
C GLN A 272 6.30 10.34 3.03
N THR A 273 6.86 9.68 2.02
CA THR A 273 6.64 10.06 0.62
C THR A 273 5.67 9.09 -0.04
N PHE A 274 5.00 9.55 -1.10
CA PHE A 274 4.15 8.67 -1.88
C PHE A 274 5.01 7.59 -2.56
N PRO A 275 4.52 6.35 -2.65
CA PRO A 275 5.23 5.28 -3.35
C PRO A 275 5.11 5.38 -4.88
N PHE A 276 4.64 6.51 -5.40
CA PHE A 276 4.36 6.74 -6.82
C PHE A 276 5.39 7.70 -7.43
N THR A 277 5.80 7.41 -8.66
CA THR A 277 6.80 8.17 -9.42
C THR A 277 6.47 8.15 -10.91
N ASN A 278 7.34 8.74 -11.72
CA ASN A 278 7.19 8.83 -13.16
C ASN A 278 8.51 8.53 -13.89
N GLN A 279 8.43 8.34 -15.20
CA GLN A 279 9.59 7.94 -15.98
C GLN A 279 10.66 9.05 -16.00
N ALA A 280 10.26 10.32 -16.07
CA ALA A 280 11.18 11.45 -16.07
C ALA A 280 12.05 11.52 -14.79
N THR A 281 11.47 11.23 -13.62
CA THR A 281 12.19 11.16 -12.33
C THR A 281 13.13 9.96 -12.27
N ILE A 282 12.76 8.82 -12.86
CA ILE A 282 13.66 7.65 -12.95
C ILE A 282 14.86 7.97 -13.85
N ASP A 283 14.61 8.59 -15.00
CA ASP A 283 15.63 8.94 -15.99
C ASP A 283 16.56 10.05 -15.49
N SER A 284 16.03 11.07 -14.79
CA SER A 284 16.81 12.17 -14.22
C SER A 284 17.84 11.68 -13.19
N MET A 285 17.46 10.67 -12.41
CA MET A 285 18.31 10.02 -11.42
C MET A 285 19.40 9.17 -12.07
N GLY A 286 19.26 8.79 -13.36
CA GLY A 286 20.22 7.99 -14.10
C GLY A 286 20.21 6.51 -13.70
N PHE A 287 19.05 5.99 -13.25
CA PHE A 287 18.93 4.57 -12.95
C PHE A 287 19.00 3.73 -14.23
N VAL A 288 19.66 2.58 -14.16
CA VAL A 288 19.84 1.64 -15.28
C VAL A 288 19.50 0.21 -14.84
N GLY A 289 19.13 -0.63 -15.80
CA GLY A 289 18.82 -2.05 -15.56
C GLY A 289 17.65 -2.27 -14.58
N GLU A 290 17.81 -3.23 -13.67
CA GLU A 290 16.77 -3.59 -12.68
C GLU A 290 16.33 -2.41 -11.79
N ARG A 291 17.18 -1.41 -11.62
CA ARG A 291 16.88 -0.22 -10.81
C ARG A 291 16.02 0.82 -11.53
N ALA A 292 15.97 0.80 -12.86
CA ALA A 292 15.01 1.58 -13.63
C ALA A 292 13.68 0.86 -13.81
N SER A 293 13.68 -0.46 -13.63
CA SER A 293 12.54 -1.33 -13.91
C SER A 293 11.48 -1.22 -12.80
N THR A 294 10.25 -0.84 -13.16
CA THR A 294 9.17 -0.58 -12.20
C THR A 294 7.81 -1.09 -12.71
N TYR A 295 6.83 -1.14 -11.80
CA TYR A 295 5.45 -1.50 -12.10
C TYR A 295 4.60 -0.25 -12.34
N ARG A 296 3.77 -0.31 -13.38
CA ARG A 296 2.74 0.71 -13.66
C ARG A 296 1.42 0.31 -13.01
N ILE A 297 0.76 1.27 -12.38
CA ILE A 297 -0.58 1.12 -11.80
C ILE A 297 -1.60 1.21 -12.94
N ALA A 298 -2.59 0.31 -12.94
CA ALA A 298 -3.62 0.27 -13.99
C ALA A 298 -4.56 1.49 -13.95
N ASN A 299 -4.87 1.98 -12.76
CA ASN A 299 -5.78 3.10 -12.48
C ASN A 299 -5.14 4.10 -11.50
N PRO A 300 -4.06 4.80 -11.92
CA PRO A 300 -3.38 5.74 -11.03
C PRO A 300 -4.29 6.94 -10.70
N MET A 301 -4.05 7.57 -9.54
CA MET A 301 -4.79 8.78 -9.15
C MET A 301 -4.47 9.97 -10.07
N SER A 302 -3.25 10.02 -10.60
CA SER A 302 -2.79 10.96 -11.61
C SER A 302 -1.93 10.24 -12.63
N GLU A 303 -2.15 10.54 -13.92
CA GLU A 303 -1.31 10.06 -15.02
C GLU A 303 0.11 10.64 -14.99
N GLU A 304 0.34 11.69 -14.20
CA GLU A 304 1.68 12.24 -13.98
C GLU A 304 2.57 11.32 -13.14
N PHE A 305 2.00 10.49 -12.26
CA PHE A 305 2.74 9.58 -11.37
C PHE A 305 2.19 8.14 -11.41
N PRO A 306 2.29 7.45 -12.56
CA PRO A 306 1.65 6.15 -12.75
C PRO A 306 2.53 4.97 -12.33
N LEU A 307 3.80 5.19 -11.99
CA LEU A 307 4.78 4.14 -11.72
C LEU A 307 5.04 3.99 -10.22
N MET A 308 5.45 2.81 -9.77
CA MET A 308 5.89 2.58 -8.39
C MET A 308 7.34 3.03 -8.18
N ARG A 309 7.68 3.48 -6.97
CA ARG A 309 9.05 3.92 -6.66
C ARG A 309 10.04 2.75 -6.62
N VAL A 310 11.16 2.92 -7.31
CA VAL A 310 12.30 1.97 -7.35
C VAL A 310 13.35 2.26 -6.27
N HIS A 311 13.29 3.46 -5.69
CA HIS A 311 14.24 3.97 -4.70
C HIS A 311 13.56 5.03 -3.81
N LEU A 312 14.06 5.25 -2.59
CA LEU A 312 13.51 6.25 -1.65
C LEU A 312 14.06 7.67 -1.89
N VAL A 313 15.34 7.78 -2.27
CA VAL A 313 16.02 9.07 -2.49
C VAL A 313 15.26 10.05 -3.40
N PRO A 314 14.64 9.65 -4.53
CA PRO A 314 13.87 10.59 -5.35
C PRO A 314 12.74 11.30 -4.59
N GLY A 315 11.98 10.56 -3.77
CA GLY A 315 10.93 11.15 -2.93
C GLY A 315 11.50 12.10 -1.87
N LEU A 316 12.64 11.76 -1.28
CA LEU A 316 13.34 12.64 -0.34
C LEU A 316 13.81 13.95 -1.01
N ILE A 317 14.29 13.87 -2.25
CA ILE A 317 14.70 15.05 -3.04
C ILE A 317 13.50 15.97 -3.30
N GLU A 318 12.35 15.43 -3.68
CA GLU A 318 11.13 16.22 -3.87
C GLU A 318 10.66 16.89 -2.56
N VAL A 319 10.77 16.20 -1.43
CA VAL A 319 10.49 16.78 -0.11
C VAL A 319 11.49 17.89 0.22
N ALA A 320 12.77 17.69 -0.05
CA ALA A 320 13.79 18.71 0.17
C ALA A 320 13.53 19.95 -0.70
N GLN A 321 13.24 19.78 -1.99
CA GLN A 321 12.90 20.87 -2.90
C GLN A 321 11.73 21.71 -2.37
N ARG A 322 10.67 21.05 -1.86
CA ARG A 322 9.51 21.73 -1.26
C ARG A 322 9.86 22.51 0.01
N ASN A 323 10.77 22.01 0.83
CA ASN A 323 11.21 22.70 2.04
C ASN A 323 12.12 23.89 1.71
N ILE A 324 13.03 23.72 0.75
CA ILE A 324 13.90 24.79 0.24
C ILE A 324 13.07 25.92 -0.36
N SER A 325 12.06 25.60 -1.18
CA SER A 325 11.15 26.60 -1.76
C SER A 325 10.34 27.38 -0.70
N ARG A 326 10.24 26.85 0.52
CA ARG A 326 9.57 27.49 1.67
C ARG A 326 10.55 28.19 2.61
N GLY A 327 11.85 28.24 2.26
CA GLY A 327 12.87 28.99 2.98
C GLY A 327 13.72 28.18 3.97
N ALA A 328 13.48 26.86 4.13
CA ALA A 328 14.35 26.00 4.93
C ALA A 328 15.64 25.71 4.15
N LYS A 329 16.79 26.09 4.71
CA LYS A 329 18.10 25.96 4.03
C LYS A 329 18.95 24.81 4.53
N ASP A 330 18.78 24.47 5.81
CA ASP A 330 19.64 23.54 6.54
C ASP A 330 18.74 22.53 7.25
N PHE A 331 18.80 21.25 6.85
CA PHE A 331 18.03 20.16 7.47
C PHE A 331 18.51 18.78 7.04
N GLY A 332 18.27 17.79 7.90
CA GLY A 332 18.38 16.36 7.58
C GLY A 332 17.01 15.70 7.62
N ILE A 333 16.68 14.91 6.61
CA ILE A 333 15.44 14.12 6.56
C ILE A 333 15.75 12.66 6.26
N PHE A 334 14.90 11.75 6.74
CA PHE A 334 14.99 10.34 6.40
C PHE A 334 13.61 9.71 6.19
N GLU A 335 13.58 8.59 5.50
CA GLU A 335 12.39 7.78 5.28
C GLU A 335 12.73 6.30 5.39
N MET A 336 11.81 5.53 5.96
CA MET A 336 11.85 4.06 5.98
C MET A 336 10.67 3.50 5.21
N GLY A 337 10.93 2.75 4.15
CA GLY A 337 9.85 2.30 3.27
C GLY A 337 10.24 1.20 2.29
N SER A 338 9.22 0.57 1.72
CA SER A 338 9.40 -0.42 0.66
C SER A 338 9.69 0.24 -0.69
N ILE A 339 10.49 -0.45 -1.50
CA ILE A 339 10.72 -0.15 -2.91
C ILE A 339 10.20 -1.30 -3.77
N PHE A 340 9.91 -1.00 -5.03
CA PHE A 340 9.30 -1.94 -5.97
C PHE A 340 10.11 -1.95 -7.27
N ARG A 341 10.92 -2.98 -7.46
CA ARG A 341 11.68 -3.19 -8.70
C ARG A 341 11.03 -4.30 -9.50
N SER A 342 10.83 -4.10 -10.80
CA SER A 342 10.12 -5.07 -11.64
C SER A 342 11.00 -6.24 -12.08
N ALA A 343 11.53 -6.98 -11.12
CA ALA A 343 12.34 -8.17 -11.37
C ALA A 343 11.50 -9.36 -11.89
N GLN A 344 10.17 -9.33 -11.68
CA GLN A 344 9.25 -10.39 -12.12
C GLN A 344 8.09 -9.88 -12.96
N LYS A 345 7.65 -10.70 -13.92
CA LYS A 345 6.44 -10.43 -14.72
C LYS A 345 5.20 -10.68 -13.86
N LEU A 346 4.23 -9.78 -13.94
CA LEU A 346 2.96 -9.92 -13.23
C LEU A 346 2.17 -11.10 -13.81
N VAL A 347 1.60 -11.91 -12.92
CA VAL A 347 0.67 -12.99 -13.24
C VAL A 347 -0.74 -12.62 -12.75
N PRO A 348 -1.81 -13.18 -13.35
CA PRO A 348 -3.17 -12.99 -12.84
C PRO A 348 -3.28 -13.40 -11.37
N ALA A 349 -4.12 -12.69 -10.62
CA ALA A 349 -4.34 -12.97 -9.21
C ALA A 349 -4.87 -14.39 -9.00
N ILE A 350 -4.26 -15.12 -8.06
CA ILE A 350 -4.69 -16.45 -7.66
C ILE A 350 -5.72 -16.27 -6.53
N SER A 351 -6.97 -16.66 -6.78
CA SER A 351 -8.05 -16.61 -5.79
C SER A 351 -8.26 -18.01 -5.20
N PRO A 352 -7.89 -18.26 -3.93
CA PRO A 352 -8.18 -19.53 -3.30
C PRO A 352 -9.67 -19.69 -3.01
N GLU A 353 -10.09 -20.93 -2.76
CA GLU A 353 -11.44 -21.23 -2.30
C GLU A 353 -11.73 -20.55 -0.94
N LEU A 354 -12.99 -20.11 -0.77
CA LEU A 354 -13.45 -19.45 0.44
C LEU A 354 -13.92 -20.47 1.47
N GLY A 355 -13.80 -20.14 2.76
CA GLY A 355 -14.33 -20.97 3.86
C GLY A 355 -13.36 -22.02 4.42
N MET A 356 -12.19 -22.20 3.81
CA MET A 356 -11.15 -23.09 4.33
C MET A 356 -9.75 -22.47 4.21
N ARG A 357 -8.81 -22.91 5.04
CA ARG A 357 -7.40 -22.52 4.91
C ARG A 357 -6.83 -23.12 3.62
N PRO A 358 -6.25 -22.33 2.71
CA PRO A 358 -5.64 -22.87 1.50
C PRO A 358 -4.47 -23.80 1.82
N GLU A 359 -4.20 -24.74 0.91
CA GLU A 359 -3.01 -25.58 0.99
C GLU A 359 -1.72 -24.75 0.92
N GLN A 360 -0.63 -25.25 1.50
CA GLN A 360 0.66 -24.55 1.51
C GLN A 360 1.15 -24.23 0.09
N SER A 361 0.93 -25.14 -0.86
CA SER A 361 1.25 -24.94 -2.30
C SER A 361 0.58 -23.69 -2.88
N VAL A 362 -0.68 -23.43 -2.53
CA VAL A 362 -1.44 -22.27 -2.97
C VAL A 362 -0.92 -21.00 -2.28
N ILE A 363 -0.59 -21.07 -0.99
CA ILE A 363 0.00 -19.95 -0.23
C ILE A 363 1.35 -19.55 -0.85
N ASP A 364 2.19 -20.52 -1.19
CA ASP A 364 3.50 -20.29 -1.80
C ASP A 364 3.36 -19.70 -3.21
N ALA A 365 2.37 -20.17 -3.99
CA ALA A 365 2.04 -19.61 -5.29
C ALA A 365 1.55 -18.15 -5.21
N ILE A 366 0.68 -17.83 -4.23
CA ILE A 366 0.23 -16.46 -3.97
C ILE A 366 1.43 -15.59 -3.57
N THR A 367 2.26 -16.05 -2.64
CA THR A 367 3.42 -15.28 -2.16
C THR A 367 4.43 -15.02 -3.29
N SER A 368 4.68 -16.03 -4.14
CA SER A 368 5.57 -15.91 -5.29
C SER A 368 5.01 -15.01 -6.41
N SER A 369 3.68 -14.90 -6.51
CA SER A 369 3.03 -14.01 -7.50
C SER A 369 3.22 -12.52 -7.18
N VAL A 370 3.42 -12.17 -5.91
CA VAL A 370 3.58 -10.78 -5.46
C VAL A 370 5.03 -10.33 -5.67
N PRO A 371 5.27 -9.18 -6.33
CA PRO A 371 6.62 -8.66 -6.53
C PRO A 371 7.40 -8.47 -5.23
N PRO A 372 8.73 -8.61 -5.24
CA PRO A 372 9.56 -8.40 -4.06
C PRO A 372 9.45 -6.94 -3.57
N GLN A 373 9.13 -6.78 -2.29
CA GLN A 373 8.94 -5.48 -1.63
C GLN A 373 10.07 -5.21 -0.63
N ALA A 374 11.27 -4.95 -1.13
CA ALA A 374 12.44 -4.79 -0.29
C ALA A 374 12.34 -3.50 0.55
N TYR A 375 12.55 -3.62 1.86
CA TYR A 375 12.45 -2.52 2.81
C TYR A 375 13.80 -1.81 2.95
N HIS A 376 13.78 -0.47 2.83
CA HIS A 376 14.97 0.37 2.85
C HIS A 376 14.81 1.48 3.88
N VAL A 377 15.94 2.02 4.33
CA VAL A 377 16.03 3.33 4.98
C VAL A 377 16.91 4.23 4.12
N ALA A 378 16.49 5.45 3.88
CA ALA A 378 17.29 6.44 3.18
C ALA A 378 17.22 7.78 3.89
N GLY A 379 18.29 8.56 3.77
CA GLY A 379 18.35 9.92 4.29
C GLY A 379 18.95 10.88 3.28
N LEU A 380 18.55 12.14 3.40
CA LEU A 380 19.04 13.27 2.62
C LEU A 380 19.39 14.40 3.58
N LEU A 381 20.63 14.89 3.47
CA LEU A 381 21.18 15.94 4.32
C LEU A 381 21.51 17.13 3.43
N VAL A 382 20.99 18.29 3.81
CA VAL A 382 21.03 19.51 3.00
C VAL A 382 21.55 20.66 3.85
N GLY A 383 22.50 21.43 3.29
CA GLY A 383 23.03 22.64 3.93
C GLY A 383 23.98 22.34 5.09
N LYS A 384 23.74 23.01 6.21
CA LYS A 384 24.61 22.99 7.40
C LYS A 384 24.15 21.98 8.45
N ASN A 385 25.12 21.30 9.06
CA ASN A 385 24.89 20.45 10.23
C ASN A 385 24.92 21.28 11.52
N GLU A 386 25.85 22.22 11.61
CA GLU A 386 25.97 23.14 12.75
C GLU A 386 25.88 24.58 12.26
N ALA A 387 25.09 25.37 12.98
CA ALA A 387 25.03 26.81 12.74
C ALA A 387 26.31 27.48 13.25
N ALA A 388 26.62 28.65 12.68
CA ALA A 388 27.69 29.47 13.25
C ALA A 388 27.20 30.05 14.57
N ASP A 389 28.00 29.86 15.62
CA ASP A 389 27.72 30.37 16.95
C ASP A 389 29.00 30.88 17.62
N TRP A 390 28.94 31.10 18.93
CA TRP A 390 30.09 31.59 19.69
C TRP A 390 31.21 30.55 19.85
N GLN A 391 30.95 29.26 19.57
CA GLN A 391 31.92 28.17 19.67
C GLN A 391 32.68 27.95 18.36
N GLY A 392 32.13 28.36 17.22
CA GLY A 392 32.83 28.18 15.95
C GLY A 392 32.08 28.59 14.69
N ALA A 393 32.75 28.38 13.56
CA ALA A 393 32.17 28.56 12.24
C ALA A 393 31.17 27.43 11.92
N ALA A 394 30.17 27.73 11.09
CA ALA A 394 29.21 26.74 10.63
C ALA A 394 29.89 25.60 9.85
N THR A 395 29.46 24.37 10.12
CA THR A 395 29.91 23.17 9.40
C THR A 395 28.82 22.71 8.44
N SER A 396 29.20 22.47 7.18
CA SER A 396 28.28 21.97 6.16
C SER A 396 28.31 20.45 6.10
N TYR A 397 27.18 19.83 5.78
CA TYR A 397 27.17 18.40 5.49
C TYR A 397 28.12 18.09 4.32
N THR A 398 28.80 16.96 4.44
CA THR A 398 29.77 16.46 3.49
C THR A 398 29.47 15.00 3.15
N TRP A 399 30.11 14.47 2.11
CA TRP A 399 30.01 13.06 1.76
C TRP A 399 30.40 12.13 2.91
N GLN A 400 31.28 12.57 3.82
CA GLN A 400 31.69 11.80 5.00
C GLN A 400 30.53 11.59 5.96
N ASP A 401 29.67 12.60 6.15
CA ASP A 401 28.52 12.51 7.04
C ASP A 401 27.52 11.45 6.55
N ALA A 402 27.24 11.43 5.24
CA ALA A 402 26.35 10.41 4.67
C ALA A 402 26.90 8.98 4.87
N ILE A 403 28.21 8.80 4.70
CA ILE A 403 28.86 7.51 4.95
C ILE A 403 28.79 7.17 6.45
N ALA A 404 29.05 8.13 7.33
CA ALA A 404 28.98 7.93 8.77
C ALA A 404 27.58 7.49 9.22
N TYR A 405 26.50 8.10 8.70
CA TYR A 405 25.14 7.64 9.00
C TYR A 405 24.88 6.21 8.52
N ALA A 406 25.38 5.82 7.35
CA ALA A 406 25.27 4.45 6.88
C ALA A 406 26.07 3.47 7.76
N GLN A 407 27.26 3.87 8.21
CA GLN A 407 28.08 3.08 9.15
C GLN A 407 27.40 2.94 10.51
N ASP A 408 26.84 4.02 11.06
CA ASP A 408 26.11 4.02 12.33
C ASP A 408 24.94 3.02 12.30
N ILE A 409 24.21 2.95 11.16
CA ILE A 409 23.13 1.96 10.98
C ILE A 409 23.66 0.53 11.03
N LEU A 410 24.78 0.24 10.35
CA LEU A 410 25.38 -1.09 10.35
C LEU A 410 25.98 -1.46 11.71
N GLN A 411 26.61 -0.49 12.38
CA GLN A 411 27.15 -0.64 13.72
C GLN A 411 26.05 -0.92 14.74
N LEU A 412 24.93 -0.20 14.67
CA LEU A 412 23.75 -0.46 15.51
C LEU A 412 23.20 -1.88 15.30
N CYS A 413 23.35 -2.42 14.08
CA CYS A 413 22.98 -3.79 13.76
C CYS A 413 24.06 -4.82 14.13
N ASN A 414 25.18 -4.39 14.73
CA ASN A 414 26.35 -5.21 15.06
C ASN A 414 26.87 -6.02 13.87
N LEU A 415 26.99 -5.37 12.72
CA LEU A 415 27.49 -5.97 11.48
C LEU A 415 28.91 -5.48 11.21
N GLU A 416 29.74 -6.32 10.60
CA GLU A 416 31.02 -5.92 10.03
C GLU A 416 30.82 -5.51 8.57
N TRP A 417 31.54 -4.47 8.13
CA TRP A 417 31.42 -3.99 6.77
C TRP A 417 32.77 -3.60 6.18
N SER A 418 32.85 -3.65 4.86
CA SER A 418 33.92 -3.04 4.08
C SER A 418 33.37 -1.90 3.23
N ILE A 419 34.20 -0.90 2.97
CA ILE A 419 33.83 0.27 2.17
C ILE A 419 34.58 0.20 0.85
N LYS A 420 33.86 0.31 -0.26
CA LYS A 420 34.46 0.45 -1.59
C LYS A 420 33.94 1.71 -2.28
N ARG A 421 34.78 2.31 -3.13
CA ARG A 421 34.34 3.36 -4.03
C ARG A 421 33.32 2.78 -5.01
N SER A 422 32.25 3.50 -5.23
CA SER A 422 31.21 3.17 -6.22
C SER A 422 30.92 4.37 -7.10
N ASP A 423 30.46 4.13 -8.32
CA ASP A 423 30.03 5.13 -9.30
C ASP A 423 28.52 5.07 -9.57
N PHE A 424 27.77 4.49 -8.62
CA PHE A 424 26.35 4.25 -8.77
C PHE A 424 25.53 5.56 -8.80
N ALA A 425 24.58 5.65 -9.74
CA ALA A 425 23.57 6.70 -9.75
C ALA A 425 22.67 6.64 -8.48
N PRO A 426 22.16 7.75 -7.92
CA PRO A 426 22.27 9.13 -8.39
C PRO A 426 23.45 9.89 -7.74
N TRP A 427 24.47 9.18 -7.24
CA TRP A 427 25.59 9.77 -6.52
C TRP A 427 26.71 10.25 -7.45
N HIS A 428 27.62 11.05 -6.90
CA HIS A 428 28.82 11.54 -7.59
C HIS A 428 29.88 10.42 -7.72
N PRO A 429 30.44 10.14 -8.93
CA PRO A 429 31.34 9.01 -9.18
C PRO A 429 32.65 9.00 -8.38
N GLY A 430 33.07 10.17 -7.88
CA GLY A 430 34.26 10.34 -7.05
C GLY A 430 33.99 10.43 -5.54
N ARG A 431 32.72 10.50 -5.12
CA ARG A 431 32.32 10.78 -3.73
C ARG A 431 31.13 9.92 -3.30
N CYS A 432 31.12 8.68 -3.77
CA CYS A 432 30.13 7.67 -3.42
C CYS A 432 30.85 6.44 -2.88
N ALA A 433 30.34 5.93 -1.78
CA ALA A 433 30.78 4.69 -1.16
C ALA A 433 29.65 3.67 -1.17
N GLU A 434 30.02 2.42 -1.42
CA GLU A 434 29.19 1.26 -1.22
C GLU A 434 29.70 0.51 0.01
N LEU A 435 28.78 0.16 0.91
CA LEU A 435 29.09 -0.61 2.11
C LEU A 435 28.65 -2.06 1.87
N ILE A 436 29.60 -2.97 2.07
CA ILE A 436 29.47 -4.39 1.77
C ILE A 436 29.50 -5.18 3.07
N VAL A 437 28.47 -5.99 3.30
CA VAL A 437 28.33 -6.94 4.42
C VAL A 437 28.20 -8.34 3.82
N ASP A 438 28.98 -9.30 4.31
CA ASP A 438 29.01 -10.70 3.80
C ASP A 438 29.16 -10.80 2.27
N GLY A 439 29.98 -9.92 1.68
CA GLY A 439 30.22 -9.87 0.23
C GLY A 439 29.07 -9.28 -0.59
N LYS A 440 27.98 -8.81 0.04
CA LYS A 440 26.85 -8.15 -0.63
C LYS A 440 26.80 -6.66 -0.33
N ALA A 441 26.55 -5.87 -1.37
CA ALA A 441 26.31 -4.44 -1.22
C ALA A 441 24.97 -4.18 -0.53
N VAL A 442 25.00 -3.60 0.66
CA VAL A 442 23.79 -3.34 1.47
C VAL A 442 23.46 -1.85 1.57
N ALA A 443 24.43 -0.97 1.36
CA ALA A 443 24.21 0.47 1.43
C ALA A 443 25.03 1.26 0.42
N HIS A 444 24.49 2.40 0.02
CA HIS A 444 25.15 3.40 -0.81
C HIS A 444 25.04 4.75 -0.11
N ALA A 445 26.14 5.48 -0.01
CA ALA A 445 26.17 6.78 0.67
C ALA A 445 27.19 7.71 0.03
N GLY A 446 26.84 8.99 -0.08
CA GLY A 446 27.76 9.98 -0.64
C GLY A 446 27.10 11.28 -1.08
N GLU A 447 27.86 12.09 -1.80
CA GLU A 447 27.37 13.32 -2.44
C GLU A 447 26.49 12.99 -3.66
N LEU A 448 25.38 13.71 -3.83
CA LEU A 448 24.54 13.59 -5.01
C LEU A 448 25.25 14.11 -6.26
N HIS A 449 24.92 13.56 -7.43
CA HIS A 449 25.50 14.01 -8.69
C HIS A 449 25.11 15.48 -8.99
N PRO A 450 26.04 16.35 -9.44
CA PRO A 450 25.77 17.77 -9.69
C PRO A 450 24.59 18.03 -10.64
N ARG A 451 24.42 17.17 -11.66
CA ARG A 451 23.26 17.19 -12.56
C ARG A 451 21.92 17.06 -11.81
N VAL A 452 21.85 16.18 -10.81
CA VAL A 452 20.64 15.97 -9.99
C VAL A 452 20.43 17.19 -9.08
N ILE A 453 21.50 17.67 -8.44
CA ILE A 453 21.46 18.87 -7.60
C ILE A 453 20.91 20.06 -8.39
N ALA A 454 21.45 20.32 -9.59
CA ALA A 454 21.02 21.41 -10.46
C ALA A 454 19.57 21.24 -10.95
N ALA A 455 19.17 20.03 -11.35
CA ALA A 455 17.82 19.77 -11.86
C ALA A 455 16.72 20.03 -10.81
N TYR A 456 17.00 19.74 -9.53
CA TYR A 456 16.04 19.90 -8.44
C TYR A 456 16.26 21.17 -7.60
N GLY A 457 17.24 22.00 -7.96
CA GLY A 457 17.55 23.24 -7.23
C GLY A 457 18.04 23.00 -5.80
N LEU A 458 18.71 21.88 -5.55
CA LEU A 458 19.28 21.57 -4.24
C LEU A 458 20.56 22.40 -4.00
N PRO A 459 20.91 22.70 -2.74
CA PRO A 459 22.22 23.24 -2.40
C PRO A 459 23.36 22.36 -2.89
N GLU A 460 24.45 23.00 -3.31
CA GLU A 460 25.67 22.28 -3.69
C GLU A 460 26.11 21.34 -2.57
N ARG A 461 26.64 20.18 -2.97
CA ARG A 461 27.14 19.14 -2.06
C ARG A 461 26.07 18.54 -1.13
N SER A 462 24.78 18.64 -1.47
CA SER A 462 23.74 17.85 -0.81
C SER A 462 24.08 16.36 -0.86
N VAL A 463 23.91 15.66 0.26
CA VAL A 463 24.37 14.28 0.43
C VAL A 463 23.24 13.35 0.81
N ALA A 464 23.32 12.10 0.38
CA ALA A 464 22.29 11.11 0.64
C ALA A 464 22.88 9.74 0.96
N PHE A 465 22.17 8.98 1.79
CA PHE A 465 22.46 7.57 2.06
C PHE A 465 21.21 6.73 1.83
N ALA A 466 21.40 5.46 1.47
CA ALA A 466 20.35 4.47 1.36
C ALA A 466 20.89 3.10 1.78
N VAL A 467 20.19 2.45 2.72
CA VAL A 467 20.53 1.14 3.29
C VAL A 467 19.34 0.19 3.07
N GLY A 468 19.60 -0.97 2.48
CA GLY A 468 18.62 -2.03 2.29
C GLY A 468 18.45 -2.89 3.53
N LEU A 469 17.47 -2.56 4.38
CA LEU A 469 17.22 -3.26 5.64
C LEU A 469 16.81 -4.73 5.45
N SER A 470 16.12 -5.04 4.34
CA SER A 470 15.80 -6.43 3.97
C SER A 470 17.01 -7.25 3.52
N ALA A 471 18.12 -6.61 3.16
CA ALA A 471 19.35 -7.29 2.75
C ALA A 471 20.31 -7.54 3.92
N LEU A 472 20.06 -6.92 5.08
CA LEU A 472 20.89 -7.09 6.26
C LEU A 472 20.64 -8.45 6.92
N PRO A 473 21.67 -9.22 7.27
CA PRO A 473 21.52 -10.47 8.00
C PRO A 473 20.91 -10.23 9.39
N ASP A 474 20.43 -11.30 10.03
CA ASP A 474 19.99 -11.23 11.42
C ASP A 474 21.19 -10.96 12.34
N THR A 475 20.94 -10.17 13.38
CA THR A 475 21.99 -9.78 14.33
C THR A 475 22.15 -10.88 15.37
N GLU A 476 23.38 -11.38 15.55
CA GLU A 476 23.68 -12.31 16.64
C GLU A 476 23.73 -11.61 17.99
N LEU A 477 23.41 -12.35 19.06
CA LEU A 477 23.56 -11.86 20.43
C LEU A 477 25.04 -11.60 20.74
N VAL A 478 25.37 -10.37 21.09
CA VAL A 478 26.70 -9.99 21.56
C VAL A 478 27.01 -10.76 22.84
N ARG A 479 28.10 -11.54 22.82
CA ARG A 479 28.62 -12.21 24.01
C ARG A 479 29.56 -11.27 24.78
N PRO A 480 29.55 -11.29 26.11
CA PRO A 480 30.53 -10.53 26.88
C PRO A 480 31.94 -11.01 26.54
N PHE A 481 32.85 -10.07 26.30
CA PHE A 481 34.27 -10.34 26.14
C PHE A 481 35.04 -9.78 27.34
N THR A 482 36.19 -10.39 27.65
CA THR A 482 37.05 -9.95 28.75
C THR A 482 37.73 -8.64 28.38
N VAL A 483 37.59 -7.62 29.23
CA VAL A 483 38.35 -6.37 29.10
C VAL A 483 39.77 -6.63 29.61
N GLY A 484 40.78 -6.41 28.76
CA GLY A 484 42.18 -6.64 29.13
C GLY A 484 42.62 -5.74 30.29
N THR A 485 43.19 -6.33 31.34
CA THR A 485 43.67 -5.62 32.54
C THR A 485 45.14 -5.21 32.44
N MET A 486 45.88 -5.76 31.47
CA MET A 486 47.30 -5.47 31.27
C MET A 486 47.51 -4.10 30.61
N PRO A 487 48.62 -3.40 30.90
CA PRO A 487 48.93 -2.13 30.25
C PRO A 487 48.99 -2.27 28.72
N ALA A 488 48.37 -1.34 27.99
CA ALA A 488 48.52 -1.25 26.55
C ALA A 488 49.78 -0.47 26.17
N ALA A 489 50.45 -0.91 25.10
CA ALA A 489 51.54 -0.19 24.47
C ALA A 489 51.06 0.51 23.21
N LEU A 490 51.26 1.83 23.12
CA LEU A 490 50.96 2.60 21.92
C LEU A 490 52.21 2.75 21.05
N GLN A 491 52.03 2.56 19.74
CA GLN A 491 53.02 2.85 18.72
C GLN A 491 52.35 3.56 17.54
N ASP A 492 52.91 4.68 17.13
CA ASP A 492 52.45 5.36 15.92
C ASP A 492 53.33 4.98 14.74
N VAL A 493 52.71 4.87 13.57
CA VAL A 493 53.38 4.55 12.30
C VAL A 493 52.89 5.50 11.23
N ALA A 494 53.83 6.18 10.57
CA ALA A 494 53.56 7.00 9.39
C ALA A 494 54.02 6.25 8.12
N LEU A 495 53.07 5.98 7.22
CA LEU A 495 53.32 5.30 5.97
C LEU A 495 53.09 6.24 4.78
N VAL A 496 54.02 6.26 3.83
CA VAL A 496 53.86 6.94 2.55
C VAL A 496 53.33 5.96 1.51
N VAL A 497 52.22 6.30 0.87
CA VAL A 497 51.56 5.51 -0.17
C VAL A 497 51.21 6.38 -1.37
N ASP A 498 50.91 5.75 -2.50
CA ASP A 498 50.31 6.46 -3.65
C ASP A 498 48.90 6.97 -3.29
N SER A 499 48.54 8.15 -3.76
CA SER A 499 47.25 8.80 -3.49
C SER A 499 46.03 8.03 -3.97
N THR A 500 46.21 7.06 -4.89
CA THR A 500 45.15 6.17 -5.37
C THR A 500 44.87 4.99 -4.43
N VAL A 501 45.79 4.67 -3.50
CA VAL A 501 45.64 3.57 -2.55
C VAL A 501 44.64 3.96 -1.46
N PRO A 502 43.56 3.20 -1.26
CA PRO A 502 42.62 3.44 -0.19
C PRO A 502 43.27 3.28 1.19
N ALA A 503 43.03 4.23 2.10
CA ALA A 503 43.51 4.12 3.49
C ALA A 503 42.97 2.87 4.20
N GLY A 504 41.78 2.39 3.81
CA GLY A 504 41.21 1.14 4.32
C GLY A 504 42.04 -0.10 3.98
N ASP A 505 42.67 -0.14 2.81
CA ASP A 505 43.52 -1.26 2.41
C ASP A 505 44.83 -1.26 3.21
N VAL A 506 45.39 -0.08 3.49
CA VAL A 506 46.55 0.09 4.36
C VAL A 506 46.22 -0.32 5.80
N LEU A 507 45.05 0.08 6.32
CA LEU A 507 44.57 -0.31 7.64
C LEU A 507 44.40 -1.83 7.75
N ALA A 508 43.77 -2.45 6.74
CA ALA A 508 43.56 -3.90 6.69
C ALA A 508 44.90 -4.65 6.64
N ALA A 509 45.89 -4.15 5.87
CA ALA A 509 47.22 -4.74 5.80
C ALA A 509 47.98 -4.61 7.12
N LEU A 510 47.95 -3.43 7.77
CA LEU A 510 48.54 -3.22 9.08
C LEU A 510 47.92 -4.15 10.14
N ARG A 511 46.59 -4.27 10.17
CA ARG A 511 45.88 -5.16 11.10
C ARG A 511 46.26 -6.62 10.88
N ALA A 512 46.36 -7.07 9.62
CA ALA A 512 46.74 -8.44 9.30
C ALA A 512 48.20 -8.76 9.71
N GLY A 513 49.13 -7.81 9.53
CA GLY A 513 50.53 -8.02 9.89
C GLY A 513 50.83 -7.86 11.38
N ALA A 514 50.05 -7.06 12.11
CA ALA A 514 50.22 -6.84 13.55
C ALA A 514 49.81 -8.04 14.41
N GLY A 515 48.93 -8.91 13.89
CA GLY A 515 48.48 -10.14 14.54
C GLY A 515 47.60 -9.91 15.78
N ASP A 516 47.45 -10.95 16.59
CA ASP A 516 46.50 -11.00 17.70
C ASP A 516 46.81 -10.05 18.87
N LEU A 517 48.02 -9.48 18.89
CA LEU A 517 48.42 -8.50 19.91
C LEU A 517 47.84 -7.11 19.65
N LEU A 518 47.37 -6.83 18.44
CA LEU A 518 46.77 -5.54 18.08
C LEU A 518 45.35 -5.45 18.63
N GLU A 519 45.18 -4.64 19.67
CA GLU A 519 43.87 -4.38 20.27
C GLU A 519 43.05 -3.39 19.41
N SER A 520 43.69 -2.32 18.94
CA SER A 520 43.02 -1.34 18.07
C SER A 520 44.00 -0.61 17.15
N ILE A 521 43.47 -0.10 16.03
CA ILE A 521 44.20 0.71 15.05
C ILE A 521 43.30 1.85 14.60
N THR A 522 43.85 3.06 14.62
CA THR A 522 43.11 4.28 14.25
C THR A 522 43.96 5.13 13.33
N LEU A 523 43.40 5.52 12.18
CA LEU A 523 43.99 6.56 11.33
C LEU A 523 43.73 7.92 12.00
N PHE A 524 44.78 8.67 12.32
CA PHE A 524 44.64 9.97 12.99
C PHE A 524 45.14 11.15 12.15
N ASP A 525 46.00 10.92 11.15
CA ASP A 525 46.47 11.99 10.28
C ASP A 525 46.61 11.53 8.81
N ARG A 526 46.33 12.46 7.90
CA ARG A 526 46.55 12.33 6.46
C ARG A 526 47.22 13.61 5.96
N TYR A 527 48.44 13.45 5.45
CA TYR A 527 49.24 14.55 4.94
C TYR A 527 49.50 14.41 3.44
N ASP A 528 48.96 15.34 2.64
CA ASP A 528 48.99 15.27 1.17
C ASP A 528 50.17 16.03 0.53
N LYS A 529 50.96 16.82 1.28
CA LYS A 529 52.00 17.72 0.71
C LYS A 529 53.39 17.07 0.58
N ILE A 530 53.46 15.82 0.12
CA ILE A 530 54.72 15.07 -0.01
C ILE A 530 55.33 15.21 -1.41
N GLY A 531 54.50 15.53 -2.41
CA GLY A 531 54.90 15.58 -3.82
C GLY A 531 54.69 14.23 -4.53
N ASP A 532 54.80 14.25 -5.86
CA ASP A 532 54.80 13.05 -6.72
C ASP A 532 53.58 12.11 -6.59
N GLY A 533 52.40 12.66 -6.30
CA GLY A 533 51.17 11.87 -6.17
C GLY A 533 51.13 10.97 -4.93
N LYS A 534 52.02 11.19 -3.96
CA LYS A 534 52.09 10.42 -2.70
C LYS A 534 51.45 11.16 -1.54
N ILE A 535 50.93 10.38 -0.59
CA ILE A 535 50.32 10.84 0.65
C ILE A 535 50.95 10.10 1.83
N SER A 536 51.00 10.74 3.01
CA SER A 536 51.36 10.06 4.26
C SER A 536 50.12 9.85 5.11
N LEU A 537 49.95 8.62 5.56
CA LEU A 537 48.90 8.21 6.47
C LEU A 537 49.55 7.83 7.81
N ALA A 538 49.09 8.44 8.90
CA ALA A 538 49.57 8.14 10.24
C ALA A 538 48.53 7.34 11.03
N PHE A 539 48.95 6.19 11.52
CA PHE A 539 48.13 5.27 12.29
C PHE A 539 48.66 5.16 13.71
N SER A 540 47.75 5.12 14.66
CA SER A 540 48.07 4.77 16.05
C SER A 540 47.66 3.33 16.30
N LEU A 541 48.63 2.50 16.68
CA LEU A 541 48.46 1.08 16.95
C LEU A 541 48.54 0.85 18.46
N VAL A 542 47.51 0.22 19.01
CA VAL A 542 47.42 -0.13 20.43
C VAL A 542 47.62 -1.63 20.56
N PHE A 543 48.69 -2.04 21.25
CA PHE A 543 49.02 -3.43 21.49
C PHE A 543 48.75 -3.82 22.94
N ARG A 544 48.12 -4.98 23.16
CA ARG A 544 47.90 -5.54 24.50
C ARG A 544 47.85 -7.05 24.46
N ALA A 545 48.57 -7.72 25.37
CA ALA A 545 48.41 -9.14 25.63
C ALA A 545 47.41 -9.38 26.77
N GLN A 546 46.72 -10.52 26.75
CA GLN A 546 45.71 -10.86 27.78
C GLN A 546 46.34 -11.34 29.09
N ASP A 547 47.53 -11.94 29.02
CA ASP A 547 48.18 -12.70 30.09
C ASP A 547 49.40 -12.00 30.70
N ARG A 548 49.99 -11.02 30.00
CA ARG A 548 51.22 -10.35 30.42
C ARG A 548 51.34 -8.91 29.94
N THR A 549 52.24 -8.16 30.57
CA THR A 549 52.69 -6.86 30.06
C THR A 549 53.63 -7.09 28.87
N LEU A 550 53.34 -6.44 27.74
CA LEU A 550 54.18 -6.52 26.55
C LEU A 550 55.51 -5.80 26.76
N THR A 551 56.60 -6.40 26.31
CA THR A 551 57.93 -5.80 26.32
C THR A 551 58.15 -4.93 25.08
N GLY A 552 59.01 -3.90 25.19
CA GLY A 552 59.35 -3.02 24.06
C GLY A 552 59.79 -3.75 22.77
N PRO A 553 60.64 -4.80 22.86
CA PRO A 553 61.02 -5.60 21.69
C PRO A 553 59.85 -6.37 21.05
N GLU A 554 58.92 -6.93 21.84
CA GLU A 554 57.74 -7.62 21.31
C GLU A 554 56.84 -6.66 20.52
N VAL A 555 56.60 -5.46 21.07
CA VAL A 555 55.79 -4.42 20.41
C VAL A 555 56.45 -3.94 19.13
N THR A 556 57.77 -3.74 19.15
CA THR A 556 58.54 -3.33 17.96
C THR A 556 58.47 -4.40 16.87
N THR A 557 58.59 -5.67 17.24
CA THR A 557 58.49 -6.81 16.31
C THR A 557 57.10 -6.86 15.65
N ALA A 558 56.03 -6.70 16.44
CA ALA A 558 54.67 -6.68 15.92
C ALA A 558 54.42 -5.48 14.99
N ARG A 559 54.96 -4.31 15.33
CA ARG A 559 54.93 -3.11 14.47
C ARG A 559 55.67 -3.34 13.15
N GLU A 560 56.87 -3.91 13.19
CA GLU A 560 57.66 -4.19 11.99
C GLU A 560 56.99 -5.22 11.09
N ALA A 561 56.35 -6.24 11.66
CA ALA A 561 55.53 -7.19 10.91
C ALA A 561 54.32 -6.51 10.24
N ALA A 562 53.64 -5.59 10.94
CA ALA A 562 52.56 -4.79 10.39
C ALA A 562 53.02 -3.94 9.20
N VAL A 563 54.15 -3.24 9.35
CA VAL A 563 54.74 -2.40 8.29
C VAL A 563 55.17 -3.23 7.09
N ALA A 564 55.81 -4.38 7.32
CA ALA A 564 56.23 -5.28 6.24
C ALA A 564 55.03 -5.80 5.43
N GLU A 565 53.93 -6.15 6.09
CA GLU A 565 52.71 -6.58 5.41
C GLU A 565 52.03 -5.43 4.65
N ALA A 566 52.00 -4.23 5.23
CA ALA A 566 51.52 -3.03 4.54
C ALA A 566 52.35 -2.72 3.29
N GLN A 567 53.69 -2.81 3.37
CA GLN A 567 54.58 -2.64 2.23
C GLN A 567 54.32 -3.68 1.15
N LYS A 568 54.14 -4.94 1.52
CA LYS A 568 53.88 -6.05 0.59
C LYS A 568 52.54 -5.90 -0.14
N ARG A 569 51.47 -5.50 0.55
CA ARG A 569 50.11 -5.43 -0.04
C ARG A 569 49.81 -4.12 -0.77
N THR A 570 50.36 -3.01 -0.28
CA THR A 570 49.97 -1.67 -0.73
C THR A 570 51.12 -0.84 -1.29
N GLY A 571 52.35 -1.34 -1.25
CA GLY A 571 53.54 -0.58 -1.63
C GLY A 571 53.89 0.54 -0.64
N ALA A 572 53.30 0.52 0.55
CA ALA A 572 53.57 1.49 1.61
C ALA A 572 55.04 1.51 2.01
N VAL A 573 55.61 2.70 2.15
CA VAL A 573 56.98 2.88 2.64
C VAL A 573 56.94 3.59 3.97
N LEU A 574 57.63 3.05 4.98
CA LEU A 574 57.75 3.70 6.28
C LEU A 574 58.41 5.07 6.11
N ARG A 575 57.75 6.12 6.61
CA ARG A 575 58.33 7.46 6.65
C ARG A 575 59.39 7.48 7.74
N ALA A 576 60.66 7.62 7.36
CA ALA A 576 61.71 7.93 8.32
C ALA A 576 61.38 9.29 8.95
N LEU A 577 61.30 9.31 10.29
CA LEU A 577 61.18 10.53 11.08
C LEU A 577 62.44 11.38 10.97
#